data_AF-A0A2I0IAU6-F1
#
_entry.id   AF-A0A2I0IAU6-F1
#
_cell.length_a   1.000
_cell.length_b   1.000
_cell.length_c   1.000
_cell.angle_alpha   90.00
_cell.angle_beta   90.00
_cell.angle_gamma   90.00
#
_symmetry.space_group_name_H-M   'P 1'
#
loop_
_entity.id
_entity.type
_entity.pdbx_description
1 polymer ?
#
loop_
_entity_poly.entity_id
_entity_poly.type
_entity_poly.pdbx_seq_one_letter_code
_entity_poly.pdbx_strand_id
1 'polypeptide(L)'
;MALLAAVKAGIFVVQAAGNTGPSPKSIASFSPWIFSVGAATHDRAYSNSIVLGNNVTIAGVGLAPGTGKDTMYPLISALDALNNDTTVTSDMYVGECQDSSSFTKELVRGNLLICSYSIRFVLGLSTVKQALQTAHNLSAAGIVFYMDPFVIGFQLNPIPMRIPGIIIPSPDDSKILLRYYNASVEREGQAKRVVKFGATALITGGLKANYSVSAPKVMYYSARGPDPEDSFLADADILKPNLVAPGNSIWAAWSSLGTDSVEFLGEHFAMMSGTSMAAPHVAGLAALIKQKFPSFSPAAIASALSTTACVYDRTVPCYTF
;
A
#
# COMPACT_ATOMS: atom_id res chain seq x y z
N MET A 1 19.54 -17.28 21.19
CA MET A 1 19.49 -17.56 22.64
C MET A 1 18.93 -16.42 23.50
N ALA A 2 19.13 -15.14 23.16
CA ALA A 2 18.62 -14.01 23.98
C ALA A 2 17.09 -14.06 24.24
N LEU A 3 16.29 -14.35 23.21
CA LEU A 3 14.83 -14.40 23.34
C LEU A 3 14.35 -15.56 24.23
N LEU A 4 15.04 -16.71 24.19
CA LEU A 4 14.76 -17.82 25.11
C LEU A 4 15.06 -17.44 26.57
N ALA A 5 16.15 -16.71 26.81
CA ALA A 5 16.48 -16.23 28.14
C ALA A 5 15.43 -15.25 28.69
N ALA A 6 14.91 -14.35 27.84
CA ALA A 6 13.80 -13.46 28.22
C ALA A 6 12.55 -14.25 28.65
N VAL A 7 12.17 -15.27 27.88
CA VAL A 7 11.02 -16.12 28.21
C VAL A 7 11.24 -16.90 29.51
N LYS A 8 12.45 -17.42 29.74
CA LYS A 8 12.82 -18.06 31.01
C LYS A 8 12.75 -17.10 32.21
N ALA A 9 13.00 -15.81 32.00
CA ALA A 9 12.83 -14.77 33.00
C ALA A 9 11.36 -14.29 33.17
N GLY A 10 10.40 -14.94 32.50
CA GLY A 10 8.98 -14.59 32.60
C GLY A 10 8.55 -13.42 31.70
N ILE A 11 9.39 -13.01 30.74
CA ILE A 11 9.10 -11.95 29.77
C ILE A 11 8.44 -12.57 28.53
N PHE A 12 7.26 -12.09 28.18
CA PHE A 12 6.58 -12.50 26.95
C PHE A 12 7.22 -11.83 25.73
N VAL A 13 7.52 -12.60 24.68
CA VAL A 13 8.20 -12.12 23.48
C VAL A 13 7.28 -12.25 22.29
N VAL A 14 7.01 -11.13 21.62
CA VAL A 14 6.24 -11.06 20.38
C VAL A 14 7.17 -10.76 19.22
N GLN A 15 7.01 -11.45 18.10
CA GLN A 15 7.79 -11.19 16.89
C GLN A 15 6.89 -11.21 15.65
N ALA A 16 7.18 -10.31 14.71
CA ALA A 16 6.55 -10.30 13.41
C ALA A 16 6.87 -11.59 12.63
N ALA A 17 5.87 -12.19 11.99
CA ALA A 17 6.06 -13.43 11.22
C ALA A 17 6.96 -13.26 9.98
N GLY A 18 6.97 -12.06 9.38
CA GLY A 18 7.69 -11.75 8.15
C GLY A 18 6.74 -11.29 7.04
N ASN A 19 7.30 -10.62 6.02
CA ASN A 19 6.56 -10.04 4.89
C ASN A 19 6.86 -10.74 3.55
N THR A 20 7.30 -12.01 3.61
CA THR A 20 7.77 -12.85 2.48
C THR A 20 6.71 -13.84 1.97
N GLY A 21 5.45 -13.66 2.38
CA GLY A 21 4.33 -14.42 1.83
C GLY A 21 4.06 -14.09 0.35
N PRO A 22 3.11 -14.79 -0.30
CA PRO A 22 2.16 -15.74 0.26
C PRO A 22 2.62 -17.20 0.22
N SER A 23 3.82 -17.48 -0.30
CA SER A 23 4.32 -18.84 -0.45
C SER A 23 4.38 -19.58 0.90
N PRO A 24 4.08 -20.89 0.93
CA PRO A 24 4.29 -21.73 2.12
C PRO A 24 5.74 -21.65 2.61
N LYS A 25 5.96 -21.89 3.91
CA LYS A 25 7.29 -21.89 4.56
C LYS A 25 8.08 -20.59 4.39
N SER A 26 7.39 -19.46 4.29
CA SER A 26 8.01 -18.14 4.18
C SER A 26 8.28 -17.49 5.54
N ILE A 27 7.83 -18.09 6.64
CA ILE A 27 7.95 -17.53 7.98
C ILE A 27 9.41 -17.47 8.47
N ALA A 28 9.78 -16.34 9.08
CA ALA A 28 11.11 -16.15 9.67
C ALA A 28 11.09 -16.25 11.21
N SER A 29 9.90 -16.18 11.84
CA SER A 29 9.73 -16.27 13.29
C SER A 29 9.21 -17.66 13.69
N PHE A 30 10.14 -18.60 13.80
CA PHE A 30 9.84 -20.01 14.01
C PHE A 30 9.96 -20.49 15.47
N SER A 31 10.79 -19.85 16.30
CA SER A 31 11.07 -20.44 17.63
C SER A 31 9.80 -20.69 18.48
N PRO A 32 9.67 -21.87 19.13
CA PRO A 32 8.47 -22.25 19.88
C PRO A 32 8.08 -21.29 21.01
N TRP A 33 9.08 -20.71 21.68
CA TRP A 33 8.90 -19.78 22.81
C TRP A 33 8.58 -18.34 22.38
N ILE A 34 8.60 -18.04 21.08
CA ILE A 34 8.28 -16.71 20.54
C ILE A 34 6.82 -16.71 20.08
N PHE A 35 6.08 -15.66 20.37
CA PHE A 35 4.71 -15.50 19.87
C PHE A 35 4.73 -14.78 18.52
N SER A 36 4.54 -15.53 17.44
CA SER A 36 4.71 -15.06 16.06
C SER A 36 3.39 -14.51 15.51
N VAL A 37 3.42 -13.28 14.98
CA VAL A 37 2.21 -12.54 14.57
C VAL A 37 2.20 -12.27 13.08
N GLY A 38 1.17 -12.78 12.40
CA GLY A 38 0.85 -12.45 11.00
C GLY A 38 0.04 -11.17 10.86
N ALA A 39 -0.05 -10.65 9.63
CA ALA A 39 -0.75 -9.40 9.33
C ALA A 39 -2.09 -9.65 8.64
N ALA A 40 -3.12 -8.98 9.12
CA ALA A 40 -4.45 -8.94 8.53
C ALA A 40 -4.93 -7.50 8.28
N THR A 41 -5.92 -7.34 7.41
CA THR A 41 -6.66 -6.09 7.26
C THR A 41 -7.49 -5.79 8.51
N HIS A 42 -7.75 -4.50 8.75
CA HIS A 42 -8.88 -4.06 9.55
C HIS A 42 -10.08 -3.72 8.64
N ASP A 43 -11.21 -3.38 9.26
CA ASP A 43 -12.45 -2.99 8.58
C ASP A 43 -12.37 -1.62 7.88
N ARG A 44 -11.57 -0.69 8.39
CA ARG A 44 -11.41 0.63 7.79
C ARG A 44 -10.77 0.55 6.41
N ALA A 45 -11.37 1.19 5.41
CA ALA A 45 -10.80 1.43 4.10
C ALA A 45 -11.03 2.89 3.67
N TYR A 46 -10.25 3.33 2.68
CA TYR A 46 -10.36 4.65 2.07
C TYR A 46 -10.58 4.44 0.58
N SER A 47 -11.84 4.43 0.16
CA SER A 47 -12.18 4.25 -1.24
C SER A 47 -12.05 5.57 -1.98
N ASN A 48 -11.33 5.54 -3.10
CA ASN A 48 -11.37 6.54 -4.15
C ASN A 48 -11.68 5.88 -5.49
N SER A 49 -12.11 6.68 -6.45
CA SER A 49 -12.36 6.25 -7.82
C SER A 49 -12.10 7.40 -8.79
N ILE A 50 -11.87 7.05 -10.05
CA ILE A 50 -11.80 8.01 -11.15
C ILE A 50 -12.96 7.73 -12.10
N VAL A 51 -13.76 8.77 -12.36
CA VAL A 51 -14.85 8.75 -13.33
C VAL A 51 -14.34 9.39 -14.60
N LEU A 52 -14.30 8.62 -15.68
CA LEU A 52 -13.85 9.07 -17.00
C LEU A 52 -14.97 9.82 -17.72
N GLY A 53 -14.63 10.67 -18.69
CA GLY A 53 -15.61 11.44 -19.48
C GLY A 53 -16.59 10.58 -20.30
N ASN A 54 -16.33 9.28 -20.45
CA ASN A 54 -17.24 8.29 -21.04
C ASN A 54 -18.09 7.55 -20.00
N ASN A 55 -18.21 8.06 -18.77
CA ASN A 55 -18.92 7.50 -17.62
C ASN A 55 -18.40 6.16 -17.08
N VAL A 56 -17.26 5.67 -17.56
CA VAL A 56 -16.60 4.52 -16.94
C VAL A 56 -16.00 4.95 -15.61
N THR A 57 -16.31 4.21 -14.54
CA THR A 57 -15.74 4.44 -13.21
C THR A 57 -14.70 3.35 -12.92
N ILE A 58 -13.49 3.77 -12.60
CA ILE A 58 -12.39 2.88 -12.21
C ILE A 58 -12.16 3.05 -10.70
N ALA A 59 -12.15 1.92 -9.98
CA ALA A 59 -11.80 1.92 -8.56
C ALA A 59 -10.30 2.12 -8.38
N GLY A 60 -9.92 2.86 -7.35
CA GLY A 60 -8.53 3.02 -6.97
C GLY A 60 -8.30 2.82 -5.48
N VAL A 61 -7.06 3.09 -5.10
CA VAL A 61 -6.62 3.28 -3.73
C VAL A 61 -5.86 4.60 -3.61
N GLY A 62 -5.57 4.99 -2.37
CA GLY A 62 -4.82 6.20 -2.07
C GLY A 62 -5.55 7.06 -1.06
N LEU A 63 -4.78 7.80 -0.27
CA LEU A 63 -5.32 8.72 0.71
C LEU A 63 -5.14 10.15 0.21
N ALA A 64 -6.04 10.55 -0.68
CA ALA A 64 -5.96 11.83 -1.37
C ALA A 64 -7.35 12.48 -1.41
N PRO A 65 -7.45 13.82 -1.49
CA PRO A 65 -8.71 14.46 -1.80
C PRO A 65 -9.18 14.07 -3.22
N GLY A 66 -10.49 14.16 -3.46
CA GLY A 66 -11.02 14.16 -4.82
C GLY A 66 -10.78 15.50 -5.51
N THR A 67 -10.99 15.54 -6.82
CA THR A 67 -11.16 16.80 -7.56
C THR A 67 -12.47 17.48 -7.10
N GLY A 68 -12.57 18.81 -7.26
CA GLY A 68 -13.74 19.58 -6.83
C GLY A 68 -15.07 19.01 -7.35
N LYS A 69 -16.19 19.28 -6.64
CA LYS A 69 -17.50 18.67 -6.93
C LYS A 69 -17.89 18.81 -8.41
N ASP A 70 -18.06 17.66 -9.06
CA ASP A 70 -18.61 17.48 -10.41
C ASP A 70 -17.86 18.17 -11.56
N THR A 71 -16.63 18.63 -11.34
CA THR A 71 -15.80 19.24 -12.39
C THR A 71 -14.91 18.20 -13.06
N MET A 72 -15.11 17.95 -14.35
CA MET A 72 -14.20 17.16 -15.16
C MET A 72 -12.94 17.96 -15.51
N TYR A 73 -11.77 17.34 -15.33
CA TYR A 73 -10.47 17.90 -15.67
C TYR A 73 -9.89 17.17 -16.89
N PRO A 74 -9.21 17.87 -17.81
CA PRO A 74 -8.49 17.20 -18.88
C PRO A 74 -7.42 16.25 -18.32
N LEU A 75 -7.26 15.11 -18.96
CA LEU A 75 -6.19 14.16 -18.68
C LEU A 75 -5.03 14.41 -19.64
N ILE A 76 -3.81 14.29 -19.13
CA ILE A 76 -2.60 14.32 -19.94
C ILE A 76 -1.62 13.22 -19.49
N SER A 77 -1.12 12.42 -20.42
CA SER A 77 -0.08 11.45 -20.12
C SER A 77 1.28 12.13 -19.98
N ALA A 78 2.11 11.63 -19.07
CA ALA A 78 3.49 12.10 -18.94
C ALA A 78 4.24 12.08 -20.29
N LEU A 79 4.05 11.03 -21.10
CA LEU A 79 4.70 10.89 -22.40
C LEU A 79 4.24 11.94 -23.42
N ASP A 80 2.97 12.36 -23.40
CA ASP A 80 2.45 13.41 -24.29
C ASP A 80 2.71 14.83 -23.75
N ALA A 81 3.18 14.95 -22.51
CA ALA A 81 3.56 16.21 -21.89
C ALA A 81 5.05 16.55 -22.05
N LEU A 82 5.84 15.68 -22.69
CA LEU A 82 7.28 15.87 -22.89
C LEU A 82 7.62 17.18 -23.62
N ASN A 83 8.78 17.75 -23.30
CA ASN A 83 9.33 18.87 -24.08
C ASN A 83 10.15 18.34 -25.28
N ASN A 84 10.49 19.23 -26.22
CA ASN A 84 11.21 18.84 -27.44
C ASN A 84 12.68 18.44 -27.19
N ASP A 85 13.25 18.77 -26.02
CA ASP A 85 14.65 18.50 -25.68
C ASP A 85 14.83 17.15 -24.97
N THR A 86 13.75 16.57 -24.43
CA THR A 86 13.77 15.24 -23.82
C THR A 86 13.90 14.13 -24.85
N THR A 87 15.06 13.48 -24.89
CA THR A 87 15.20 12.23 -25.63
C THR A 87 14.39 11.12 -24.94
N VAL A 88 13.59 10.40 -25.72
CA VAL A 88 12.71 9.27 -25.35
C VAL A 88 13.50 8.06 -24.78
N THR A 89 14.80 8.21 -24.51
CA THR A 89 15.71 7.14 -24.12
C THR A 89 15.39 6.51 -22.75
N SER A 90 14.47 7.10 -21.97
CA SER A 90 14.00 6.54 -20.69
C SER A 90 12.49 6.66 -20.46
N ASP A 91 11.69 6.10 -21.38
CA ASP A 91 10.21 6.07 -21.29
C ASP A 91 9.67 5.72 -19.91
N MET A 92 10.31 4.78 -19.21
CA MET A 92 9.87 4.36 -17.88
C MET A 92 10.09 5.45 -16.82
N TYR A 93 11.24 6.12 -16.80
CA TYR A 93 11.51 7.18 -15.82
C TYR A 93 10.62 8.42 -16.05
N VAL A 94 10.44 8.79 -17.31
CA VAL A 94 9.54 9.87 -17.72
C VAL A 94 8.09 9.52 -17.36
N GLY A 95 7.65 8.30 -17.71
CA GLY A 95 6.30 7.83 -17.42
C GLY A 95 5.94 7.92 -15.93
N GLU A 96 6.93 7.76 -15.05
CA GLU A 96 6.77 7.81 -13.60
C GLU A 96 6.75 9.23 -13.01
N CYS A 97 6.83 10.27 -13.85
CA CYS A 97 6.75 11.68 -13.45
C CYS A 97 7.81 12.10 -12.42
N GLN A 98 9.01 11.55 -12.49
CA GLN A 98 10.04 11.76 -11.46
C GLN A 98 10.84 13.07 -11.63
N ASP A 99 10.71 13.76 -12.76
CA ASP A 99 11.43 15.00 -13.04
C ASP A 99 10.56 16.02 -13.78
N SER A 100 10.26 17.16 -13.14
CA SER A 100 9.48 18.23 -13.76
C SER A 100 10.15 18.89 -14.96
N SER A 101 11.48 18.85 -15.07
CA SER A 101 12.21 19.49 -16.17
C SER A 101 11.97 18.81 -17.52
N SER A 102 11.48 17.56 -17.50
CA SER A 102 11.17 16.77 -18.69
C SER A 102 9.86 17.19 -19.38
N PHE A 103 9.02 17.99 -18.72
CA PHE A 103 7.66 18.27 -19.20
C PHE A 103 7.45 19.75 -19.58
N THR A 104 6.61 19.97 -20.58
CA THR A 104 6.12 21.30 -20.94
C THR A 104 5.02 21.72 -19.95
N LYS A 105 5.33 22.69 -19.09
CA LYS A 105 4.44 23.12 -17.99
C LYS A 105 3.05 23.53 -18.48
N GLU A 106 2.97 24.21 -19.61
CA GLU A 106 1.73 24.73 -20.19
C GLU A 106 0.76 23.61 -20.59
N LEU A 107 1.27 22.43 -20.91
CA LEU A 107 0.44 21.26 -21.24
C LEU A 107 -0.12 20.58 -19.97
N VAL A 108 0.60 20.66 -18.85
CA VAL A 108 0.24 19.97 -17.60
C VAL A 108 -0.57 20.86 -16.66
N ARG A 109 -0.36 22.18 -16.71
CA ARG A 109 -0.98 23.14 -15.81
C ARG A 109 -2.51 23.04 -15.84
N GLY A 110 -3.11 22.79 -14.67
CA GLY A 110 -4.56 22.68 -14.52
C GLY A 110 -5.17 21.35 -14.98
N ASN A 111 -4.35 20.39 -15.43
CA ASN A 111 -4.79 19.08 -15.91
C ASN A 111 -4.45 17.98 -14.90
N LEU A 112 -5.10 16.82 -15.04
CA LEU A 112 -4.76 15.61 -14.32
C LEU A 112 -3.60 14.90 -15.03
N LEU A 113 -2.45 14.80 -14.36
CA LEU A 113 -1.25 14.17 -14.90
C LEU A 113 -1.31 12.65 -14.69
N ILE A 114 -1.26 11.88 -15.77
CA ILE A 114 -1.20 10.42 -15.74
C ILE A 114 0.27 9.99 -15.67
N CYS A 115 0.60 9.25 -14.61
CA CYS A 115 1.92 8.69 -14.35
C CYS A 115 1.83 7.16 -14.24
N SER A 116 2.83 6.44 -14.73
CA SER A 116 2.99 5.03 -14.44
C SER A 116 3.62 4.82 -13.07
N TYR A 117 3.46 3.63 -12.51
CA TYR A 117 4.40 3.11 -11.53
C TYR A 117 4.90 1.73 -11.97
N SER A 118 6.22 1.55 -11.98
CA SER A 118 6.89 0.35 -12.48
C SER A 118 7.72 -0.35 -11.38
N ILE A 119 8.57 -1.29 -11.80
CA ILE A 119 9.58 -1.94 -10.95
C ILE A 119 10.50 -0.94 -10.25
N ARG A 120 10.67 0.28 -10.78
CA ARG A 120 11.52 1.32 -10.17
C ARG A 120 11.00 1.76 -8.81
N PHE A 121 9.69 1.74 -8.57
CA PHE A 121 9.11 1.98 -7.25
C PHE A 121 9.46 0.85 -6.26
N VAL A 122 9.48 -0.39 -6.74
CA VAL A 122 9.88 -1.56 -5.92
C VAL A 122 11.36 -1.47 -5.52
N LEU A 123 12.20 -1.03 -6.45
CA LEU A 123 13.64 -0.85 -6.24
C LEU A 123 13.99 0.44 -5.48
N GLY A 124 13.01 1.29 -5.13
CA GLY A 124 13.24 2.58 -4.48
C GLY A 124 13.92 3.64 -5.37
N LEU A 125 13.93 3.44 -6.68
CA LEU A 125 14.46 4.37 -7.67
C LEU A 125 13.44 5.45 -8.08
N SER A 126 12.18 5.28 -7.69
CA SER A 126 11.08 6.20 -8.00
C SER A 126 10.10 6.20 -6.83
N THR A 127 9.50 7.37 -6.57
CA THR A 127 8.69 7.60 -5.37
C THR A 127 7.43 8.38 -5.70
N VAL A 128 6.37 8.13 -4.94
CA VAL A 128 5.11 8.88 -5.05
C VAL A 128 5.36 10.33 -4.62
N LYS A 129 6.15 10.55 -3.58
CA LYS A 129 6.53 11.89 -3.12
C LYS A 129 7.21 12.73 -4.21
N GLN A 130 8.16 12.16 -4.95
CA GLN A 130 8.82 12.88 -6.03
C GLN A 130 7.85 13.17 -7.18
N ALA A 131 6.99 12.22 -7.54
CA ALA A 131 5.95 12.44 -8.56
C ALA A 131 4.93 13.52 -8.14
N LEU A 132 4.56 13.57 -6.86
CA LEU A 132 3.73 14.65 -6.30
C LEU A 132 4.45 16.00 -6.37
N GLN A 133 5.75 16.04 -6.10
CA GLN A 133 6.55 17.26 -6.24
C GLN A 133 6.61 17.73 -7.70
N THR A 134 6.78 16.81 -8.65
CA THR A 134 6.69 17.09 -10.08
C THR A 134 5.34 17.68 -10.46
N ALA A 135 4.24 17.04 -10.05
CA ALA A 135 2.88 17.52 -10.32
C ALA A 135 2.66 18.93 -9.73
N HIS A 136 3.17 19.18 -8.53
CA HIS A 136 3.14 20.50 -7.89
C HIS A 136 3.92 21.55 -8.70
N ASN A 137 5.16 21.26 -9.10
CA ASN A 137 6.01 22.18 -9.87
C ASN A 137 5.37 22.57 -11.22
N LEU A 138 4.67 21.61 -11.84
CA LEU A 138 3.95 21.79 -13.09
C LEU A 138 2.56 22.41 -12.91
N SER A 139 2.12 22.63 -11.66
CA SER A 139 0.78 23.16 -11.34
C SER A 139 -0.35 22.28 -11.89
N ALA A 140 -0.17 20.96 -11.84
CA ALA A 140 -1.21 19.98 -12.18
C ALA A 140 -2.41 20.10 -11.23
N ALA A 141 -3.62 19.81 -11.72
CA ALA A 141 -4.82 19.76 -10.89
C ALA A 141 -4.87 18.51 -10.01
N GLY A 142 -4.10 17.48 -10.35
CA GLY A 142 -4.02 16.21 -9.63
C GLY A 142 -3.18 15.19 -10.38
N ILE A 143 -3.04 14.00 -9.78
CA ILE A 143 -2.21 12.92 -10.30
C ILE A 143 -2.98 11.59 -10.38
N VAL A 144 -2.73 10.83 -11.44
CA VAL A 144 -3.34 9.52 -11.67
C VAL A 144 -2.23 8.51 -11.90
N PHE A 145 -2.04 7.60 -10.95
CA PHE A 145 -1.07 6.51 -11.09
C PHE A 145 -1.75 5.28 -11.68
N TYR A 146 -1.20 4.75 -12.77
CA TYR A 146 -1.59 3.46 -13.33
C TYR A 146 -0.48 2.44 -13.18
N MET A 147 -0.87 1.18 -13.04
CA MET A 147 0.06 0.06 -12.90
C MET A 147 0.65 -0.32 -14.24
N ASP A 148 1.99 -0.31 -14.33
CA ASP A 148 2.65 -0.91 -15.48
C ASP A 148 2.40 -2.43 -15.51
N PRO A 149 2.01 -3.02 -16.66
CA PRO A 149 1.62 -4.42 -16.76
C PRO A 149 2.75 -5.42 -16.46
N PHE A 150 4.01 -4.98 -16.46
CA PHE A 150 5.17 -5.82 -16.14
C PHE A 150 5.44 -5.90 -14.63
N VAL A 151 4.76 -5.09 -13.82
CA VAL A 151 4.79 -5.20 -12.35
C VAL A 151 3.76 -6.25 -11.93
N ILE A 152 4.20 -7.36 -11.34
CA ILE A 152 3.30 -8.40 -10.82
C ILE A 152 3.48 -8.48 -9.31
N GLY A 153 2.36 -8.49 -8.57
CA GLY A 153 2.35 -8.74 -7.12
C GLY A 153 2.81 -7.59 -6.23
N PHE A 154 3.15 -6.43 -6.80
CA PHE A 154 3.44 -5.22 -6.04
C PHE A 154 2.28 -4.22 -6.12
N GLN A 155 1.80 -3.80 -4.96
CA GLN A 155 0.82 -2.72 -4.82
C GLN A 155 1.48 -1.59 -4.03
N LEU A 156 1.37 -0.36 -4.52
CA LEU A 156 1.81 0.80 -3.76
C LEU A 156 0.99 0.88 -2.47
N ASN A 157 1.68 1.09 -1.35
CA ASN A 157 1.00 1.44 -0.12
C ASN A 157 0.26 2.77 -0.33
N PRO A 158 -0.97 2.92 0.20
CA PRO A 158 -1.69 4.18 0.09
C PRO A 158 -0.94 5.26 0.88
N ILE A 159 -0.29 6.17 0.16
CA ILE A 159 0.44 7.30 0.73
C ILE A 159 -0.49 8.51 0.76
N PRO A 160 -0.50 9.31 1.86
CA PRO A 160 -1.20 10.58 1.93
C PRO A 160 -0.76 11.54 0.81
N MET A 161 -1.70 12.02 0.00
CA MET A 161 -1.45 13.03 -1.04
C MET A 161 -2.16 14.34 -0.67
N ARG A 162 -1.46 15.46 -0.82
CA ARG A 162 -2.01 16.81 -0.52
C ARG A 162 -2.77 17.43 -1.70
N ILE A 163 -2.66 16.84 -2.88
CA ILE A 163 -3.39 17.22 -4.10
C ILE A 163 -4.33 16.08 -4.51
N PRO A 164 -5.34 16.36 -5.36
CA PRO A 164 -6.20 15.30 -5.88
C PRO A 164 -5.40 14.16 -6.51
N GLY A 165 -5.74 12.92 -6.14
CA GLY A 165 -4.88 11.79 -6.43
C GLY A 165 -5.59 10.44 -6.42
N ILE A 166 -5.13 9.54 -7.29
CA ILE A 166 -5.60 8.15 -7.31
C ILE A 166 -4.48 7.22 -7.77
N ILE A 167 -4.42 6.03 -7.16
CA ILE A 167 -3.58 4.91 -7.59
C ILE A 167 -4.51 3.80 -8.06
N ILE A 168 -4.35 3.34 -9.29
CA ILE A 168 -5.10 2.21 -9.85
C ILE A 168 -4.27 0.93 -9.62
N PRO A 169 -4.63 0.07 -8.66
CA PRO A 169 -3.79 -1.07 -8.26
C PRO A 169 -3.95 -2.31 -9.16
N SER A 170 -4.73 -2.19 -10.23
CA SER A 170 -5.17 -3.28 -11.10
C SER A 170 -4.61 -3.06 -12.51
N PRO A 171 -3.86 -4.05 -13.06
CA PRO A 171 -3.36 -3.97 -14.43
C PRO A 171 -4.50 -3.87 -15.46
N ASP A 172 -5.63 -4.54 -15.23
CA ASP A 172 -6.75 -4.52 -16.17
C ASP A 172 -7.48 -3.19 -16.16
N ASP A 173 -7.69 -2.60 -14.98
CA ASP A 173 -8.26 -1.26 -14.86
C ASP A 173 -7.31 -0.18 -15.42
N SER A 174 -6.00 -0.38 -15.24
CA SER A 174 -4.98 0.48 -15.85
C SER A 174 -5.06 0.44 -17.38
N LYS A 175 -5.29 -0.73 -17.99
CA LYS A 175 -5.54 -0.84 -19.44
C LYS A 175 -6.80 -0.11 -19.87
N ILE A 176 -7.86 -0.11 -19.06
CA ILE A 176 -9.10 0.62 -19.36
C ILE A 176 -8.83 2.13 -19.43
N LEU A 177 -8.13 2.69 -18.42
CA LEU A 177 -7.72 4.10 -18.41
C LEU A 177 -6.91 4.45 -19.66
N LEU A 178 -5.87 3.67 -19.97
CA LEU A 178 -4.99 3.94 -21.10
C LEU A 178 -5.69 3.82 -22.45
N ARG A 179 -6.59 2.85 -22.62
CA ARG A 179 -7.41 2.73 -23.83
C ARG A 179 -8.33 3.93 -24.03
N TYR A 180 -9.00 4.36 -22.95
CA TYR A 180 -9.83 5.57 -22.99
C TYR A 180 -9.02 6.81 -23.36
N TYR A 181 -7.87 7.01 -22.69
CA TYR A 181 -6.99 8.14 -22.97
C TYR A 181 -6.54 8.14 -24.42
N ASN A 182 -5.99 7.03 -24.92
CA ASN A 182 -5.51 6.93 -26.30
C ASN A 182 -6.60 7.11 -27.36
N ALA A 183 -7.82 6.63 -27.10
CA ALA A 183 -8.96 6.83 -28.00
C ALA A 183 -9.48 8.29 -28.01
N SER A 184 -9.17 9.06 -26.96
CA SER A 184 -9.63 10.44 -26.78
C SER A 184 -8.57 11.48 -27.17
N VAL A 185 -7.39 11.04 -27.61
CA VAL A 185 -6.30 11.91 -28.06
C VAL A 185 -6.24 11.87 -29.59
N GLU A 186 -6.41 13.02 -30.22
CA GLU A 186 -6.26 13.14 -31.68
C GLU A 186 -4.77 13.34 -31.99
N ARG A 187 -4.23 12.49 -32.88
CA ARG A 187 -2.82 12.51 -33.29
C ARG A 187 -2.72 12.65 -34.80
N GLU A 188 -1.85 13.54 -35.27
CA GLU A 188 -1.68 13.82 -36.70
C GLU A 188 -0.22 13.60 -37.16
N GLY A 189 -0.08 13.19 -38.42
CA GLY A 189 1.22 12.99 -39.09
C GLY A 189 1.95 11.69 -38.75
N GLN A 190 3.05 11.42 -39.45
CA GLN A 190 3.88 10.22 -39.25
C GLN A 190 4.51 10.15 -37.85
N ALA A 191 4.76 11.30 -37.23
CA ALA A 191 5.32 11.42 -35.88
C ALA A 191 4.28 11.26 -34.75
N LYS A 192 2.99 11.04 -35.08
CA LYS A 192 1.88 10.88 -34.11
C LYS A 192 1.82 12.02 -33.06
N ARG A 193 2.07 13.26 -33.49
CA ARG A 193 2.06 14.42 -32.60
C ARG A 193 0.62 14.67 -32.15
N VAL A 194 0.43 14.91 -30.84
CA VAL A 194 -0.90 15.23 -30.31
C VAL A 194 -1.34 16.60 -30.80
N VAL A 195 -2.53 16.67 -31.38
CA VAL A 195 -3.15 17.93 -31.85
C VAL A 195 -4.28 18.38 -30.95
N LYS A 196 -4.92 17.46 -30.21
CA LYS A 196 -6.01 17.78 -29.29
C LYS A 196 -6.12 16.73 -28.19
N PHE A 197 -6.25 17.22 -26.95
CA PHE A 197 -6.55 16.42 -25.77
C PHE A 197 -8.06 16.42 -25.53
N GLY A 198 -8.73 15.28 -25.72
CA GLY A 198 -10.17 15.12 -25.47
C GLY A 198 -10.50 14.29 -24.23
N ALA A 199 -9.50 13.62 -23.64
CA ALA A 199 -9.68 12.81 -22.43
C ALA A 199 -9.98 13.70 -21.23
N THR A 200 -11.02 13.39 -20.46
CA THR A 200 -11.36 14.08 -19.23
C THR A 200 -11.70 13.11 -18.12
N ALA A 201 -11.49 13.50 -16.87
CA ALA A 201 -11.86 12.70 -15.71
C ALA A 201 -12.08 13.53 -14.44
N LEU A 202 -12.75 12.92 -13.48
CA LEU A 202 -12.99 13.41 -12.12
C LEU A 202 -12.53 12.35 -11.13
N ILE A 203 -11.70 12.72 -10.15
CA ILE A 203 -11.32 11.87 -9.02
C ILE A 203 -12.30 12.10 -7.88
N THR A 204 -12.83 11.03 -7.30
CA THR A 204 -13.79 11.10 -6.19
C THR A 204 -13.31 10.31 -4.97
N GLY A 205 -13.63 10.79 -3.77
CA GLY A 205 -13.37 10.07 -2.51
C GLY A 205 -11.95 10.24 -1.95
N GLY A 206 -11.46 9.22 -1.26
CA GLY A 206 -10.07 9.08 -0.80
C GLY A 206 -9.75 9.52 0.63
N LEU A 207 -10.51 10.44 1.24
CA LEU A 207 -10.28 10.89 2.63
C LEU A 207 -11.34 10.41 3.63
N LYS A 208 -12.52 10.01 3.15
CA LYS A 208 -13.60 9.52 4.01
C LYS A 208 -13.40 8.03 4.27
N ALA A 209 -13.21 7.68 5.54
CA ALA A 209 -13.18 6.28 5.95
C ALA A 209 -14.52 5.61 5.69
N ASN A 210 -14.48 4.41 5.12
CA ASN A 210 -15.58 3.46 5.07
C ASN A 210 -15.19 2.17 5.79
N TYR A 211 -16.17 1.35 6.14
CA TYR A 211 -15.97 0.14 6.93
C TYR A 211 -16.46 -1.09 6.18
N SER A 212 -15.56 -2.02 5.92
CA SER A 212 -15.83 -3.28 5.23
C SER A 212 -16.33 -4.34 6.20
N VAL A 213 -17.34 -5.11 5.77
CA VAL A 213 -17.82 -6.31 6.48
C VAL A 213 -16.95 -7.54 6.24
N SER A 214 -16.04 -7.49 5.25
CA SER A 214 -15.22 -8.63 4.84
C SER A 214 -13.85 -8.71 5.52
N ALA A 215 -13.61 -7.89 6.56
CA ALA A 215 -12.39 -7.90 7.35
C ALA A 215 -12.55 -8.76 8.63
N PRO A 216 -11.46 -9.34 9.17
CA PRO A 216 -10.08 -9.32 8.66
C PRO A 216 -9.83 -10.27 7.47
N LYS A 217 -8.99 -9.86 6.53
CA LYS A 217 -8.37 -10.71 5.51
C LYS A 217 -6.88 -10.82 5.78
N VAL A 218 -6.33 -12.03 5.74
CA VAL A 218 -4.87 -12.22 5.90
C VAL A 218 -4.16 -11.63 4.68
N MET A 219 -3.18 -10.77 4.92
CA MET A 219 -2.48 -10.05 3.85
C MET A 219 -1.60 -10.98 3.02
N TYR A 220 -1.52 -10.72 1.71
CA TYR A 220 -0.73 -11.55 0.80
C TYR A 220 0.75 -11.62 1.20
N TYR A 221 1.32 -10.48 1.64
CA TYR A 221 2.71 -10.40 2.10
C TYR A 221 2.94 -11.11 3.45
N SER A 222 1.90 -11.34 4.26
CA SER A 222 2.07 -11.99 5.56
C SER A 222 2.66 -13.38 5.37
N ALA A 223 3.83 -13.62 5.96
CA ALA A 223 4.53 -14.89 5.84
C ALA A 223 3.68 -16.06 6.37
N ARG A 224 3.88 -17.24 5.76
CA ARG A 224 3.09 -18.45 5.98
C ARG A 224 3.96 -19.55 6.56
N GLY A 225 3.36 -20.36 7.43
CA GLY A 225 3.92 -21.66 7.79
C GLY A 225 3.81 -22.68 6.64
N PRO A 226 4.02 -23.97 6.92
CA PRO A 226 4.44 -24.52 8.21
C PRO A 226 5.84 -24.03 8.61
N ASP A 227 6.14 -24.18 9.89
CA ASP A 227 7.41 -23.81 10.47
C ASP A 227 8.52 -24.76 9.95
N PRO A 228 9.62 -24.27 9.34
CA PRO A 228 10.76 -25.12 9.04
C PRO A 228 11.50 -25.50 10.33
N GLU A 229 11.47 -26.79 10.69
CA GLU A 229 12.15 -27.37 11.86
C GLU A 229 13.66 -27.04 11.86
N ASP A 230 14.27 -27.03 10.68
CA ASP A 230 15.68 -26.77 10.46
C ASP A 230 15.98 -26.27 9.03
N SER A 231 17.27 -26.16 8.70
CA SER A 231 17.77 -25.78 7.36
C SER A 231 17.34 -26.74 6.24
N PHE A 232 16.78 -27.91 6.55
CA PHE A 232 16.28 -28.89 5.60
C PHE A 232 14.79 -28.73 5.29
N LEU A 233 14.13 -27.70 5.84
CA LEU A 233 12.72 -27.38 5.60
C LEU A 233 11.76 -28.53 5.99
N ALA A 234 12.15 -29.42 6.90
CA ALA A 234 11.22 -30.36 7.52
C ALA A 234 10.13 -29.58 8.28
N ASP A 235 8.90 -30.09 8.32
CA ASP A 235 7.82 -29.40 9.03
C ASP A 235 7.99 -29.64 10.54
N ALA A 236 8.13 -28.57 11.31
CA ALA A 236 8.13 -28.68 12.77
C ALA A 236 6.72 -29.05 13.25
N ASP A 237 6.64 -29.76 14.37
CA ASP A 237 5.37 -30.13 15.04
C ASP A 237 4.63 -28.92 15.66
N ILE A 238 5.18 -27.70 15.56
CA ILE A 238 4.65 -26.49 16.17
C ILE A 238 4.17 -25.52 15.08
N LEU A 239 2.85 -25.29 15.05
CA LEU A 239 2.22 -24.44 14.05
C LEU A 239 2.61 -22.96 14.21
N LYS A 240 2.83 -22.32 13.06
CA LYS A 240 3.11 -20.89 12.94
C LYS A 240 2.41 -20.27 11.72
N PRO A 241 2.07 -18.96 11.75
CA PRO A 241 2.15 -18.04 12.89
C PRO A 241 1.14 -18.40 13.99
N ASN A 242 1.31 -17.83 15.19
CA ASN A 242 0.43 -18.13 16.33
C ASN A 242 -0.96 -17.48 16.19
N LEU A 243 -1.04 -16.26 15.65
CA LEU A 243 -2.28 -15.59 15.25
C LEU A 243 -2.00 -14.47 14.25
N VAL A 244 -3.07 -13.80 13.79
CA VAL A 244 -3.00 -12.58 12.98
C VAL A 244 -3.56 -11.37 13.73
N ALA A 245 -3.03 -10.19 13.45
CA ALA A 245 -3.52 -8.93 14.01
C ALA A 245 -3.54 -7.83 12.92
N PRO A 246 -4.22 -6.69 13.16
CA PRO A 246 -4.22 -5.57 12.22
C PRO A 246 -2.80 -5.12 11.87
N GLY A 247 -2.43 -5.29 10.61
CA GLY A 247 -1.08 -5.00 10.11
C GLY A 247 -1.07 -4.38 8.72
N ASN A 248 -2.22 -4.01 8.17
CA ASN A 248 -2.32 -3.32 6.89
C ASN A 248 -2.88 -1.92 7.09
N SER A 249 -2.26 -0.91 6.49
CA SER A 249 -2.69 0.48 6.51
C SER A 249 -2.87 1.04 7.94
N ILE A 250 -1.89 0.74 8.80
CA ILE A 250 -1.86 1.19 10.20
C ILE A 250 -1.26 2.59 10.27
N TRP A 251 -2.03 3.53 10.82
CA TRP A 251 -1.56 4.87 11.17
C TRP A 251 -0.83 4.85 12.51
N ALA A 252 0.40 5.35 12.53
CA ALA A 252 1.18 5.52 13.75
C ALA A 252 2.08 6.76 13.67
N ALA A 253 2.64 7.14 14.81
CA ALA A 253 3.61 8.23 14.90
C ALA A 253 4.84 7.93 14.01
N TRP A 254 5.37 8.98 13.39
CA TRP A 254 6.56 8.95 12.55
C TRP A 254 7.47 10.11 12.90
N SER A 255 8.78 9.88 12.87
CA SER A 255 9.73 10.97 13.06
C SER A 255 9.83 11.80 11.79
N SER A 256 9.69 13.12 11.89
CA SER A 256 9.89 14.02 10.75
C SER A 256 11.32 13.96 10.18
N LEU A 257 12.28 13.49 10.99
CA LEU A 257 13.66 13.22 10.60
C LEU A 257 13.89 11.76 10.16
N GLY A 258 12.85 10.92 10.15
CA GLY A 258 12.93 9.52 9.77
C GLY A 258 13.23 9.36 8.28
N THR A 259 14.23 8.54 7.97
CA THR A 259 14.71 8.30 6.59
C THR A 259 14.38 6.91 6.06
N ASP A 260 13.76 6.05 6.88
CA ASP A 260 13.44 4.66 6.51
C ASP A 260 12.41 4.55 5.37
N SER A 261 11.64 5.63 5.13
CA SER A 261 10.75 5.75 3.99
C SER A 261 10.73 7.19 3.49
N VAL A 262 11.25 7.37 2.28
CA VAL A 262 11.25 8.65 1.55
C VAL A 262 9.86 9.24 1.36
N GLU A 263 8.84 8.38 1.30
CA GLU A 263 7.42 8.76 1.12
C GLU A 263 6.88 9.57 2.31
N PHE A 264 7.43 9.35 3.51
CA PHE A 264 7.00 10.00 4.76
C PHE A 264 8.04 10.99 5.30
N LEU A 265 9.05 11.36 4.50
CA LEU A 265 10.07 12.32 4.95
C LEU A 265 9.42 13.67 5.30
N GLY A 266 9.69 14.20 6.49
CA GLY A 266 9.09 15.44 7.00
C GLY A 266 7.67 15.28 7.57
N GLU A 267 7.09 14.08 7.53
CA GLU A 267 5.77 13.81 8.11
C GLU A 267 5.88 13.40 9.59
N HIS A 268 4.81 13.61 10.36
CA HIS A 268 4.74 13.25 11.79
C HIS A 268 3.97 11.95 12.05
N PHE A 269 3.30 11.45 11.02
CA PHE A 269 2.56 10.20 11.04
C PHE A 269 2.77 9.50 9.71
N ALA A 270 2.82 8.17 9.76
CA ALA A 270 2.92 7.34 8.57
C ALA A 270 1.81 6.28 8.60
N MET A 271 1.27 5.98 7.43
CA MET A 271 0.39 4.83 7.24
C MET A 271 1.23 3.71 6.63
N MET A 272 1.48 2.65 7.40
CA MET A 272 2.35 1.55 6.99
C MET A 272 1.65 0.20 7.07
N SER A 273 2.18 -0.74 6.28
CA SER A 273 1.72 -2.12 6.20
C SER A 273 2.88 -3.08 6.47
N GLY A 274 2.62 -4.12 7.24
CA GLY A 274 3.57 -5.18 7.55
C GLY A 274 3.20 -5.97 8.80
N THR A 275 3.77 -7.16 8.94
CA THR A 275 3.75 -7.90 10.20
C THR A 275 4.41 -7.14 11.34
N SER A 276 5.34 -6.22 11.03
CA SER A 276 5.92 -5.25 11.95
C SER A 276 4.88 -4.33 12.61
N MET A 277 3.76 -4.04 11.93
CA MET A 277 2.66 -3.23 12.49
C MET A 277 1.65 -4.10 13.25
N ALA A 278 1.54 -5.39 12.91
CA ALA A 278 0.69 -6.33 13.62
C ALA A 278 1.28 -6.73 14.99
N ALA A 279 2.59 -7.00 15.06
CA ALA A 279 3.28 -7.40 16.29
C ALA A 279 3.05 -6.46 17.50
N PRO A 280 3.17 -5.12 17.40
CA PRO A 280 2.97 -4.23 18.55
C PRO A 280 1.53 -4.21 19.07
N HIS A 281 0.51 -4.50 18.24
CA HIS A 281 -0.87 -4.65 18.73
C HIS A 281 -0.96 -5.82 19.73
N VAL A 282 -0.34 -6.95 19.40
CA VAL A 282 -0.33 -8.15 20.24
C VAL A 282 0.55 -7.95 21.46
N ALA A 283 1.69 -7.27 21.33
CA ALA A 283 2.53 -6.91 22.46
C ALA A 283 1.78 -6.03 23.48
N GLY A 284 1.00 -5.05 23.00
CA GLY A 284 0.13 -4.22 23.85
C GLY A 284 -0.95 -5.04 24.56
N LEU A 285 -1.65 -5.92 23.84
CA LEU A 285 -2.64 -6.83 24.44
C LEU A 285 -2.02 -7.74 25.50
N ALA A 286 -0.85 -8.32 25.22
CA ALA A 286 -0.11 -9.16 26.16
C ALA A 286 0.27 -8.39 27.44
N ALA A 287 0.68 -7.12 27.31
CA ALA A 287 0.97 -6.26 28.45
C ALA A 287 -0.28 -6.00 29.31
N LEU A 288 -1.43 -5.74 28.69
CA LEU A 288 -2.72 -5.57 29.40
C LEU A 288 -3.15 -6.85 30.12
N ILE A 289 -2.97 -8.02 29.48
CA ILE A 289 -3.23 -9.32 30.12
C ILE A 289 -2.30 -9.50 31.33
N LYS A 290 -1.01 -9.22 31.19
CA LYS A 290 -0.04 -9.31 32.30
C LYS A 290 -0.33 -8.33 33.43
N GLN A 291 -0.83 -7.13 33.12
CA GLN A 291 -1.26 -6.15 34.12
C GLN A 291 -2.46 -6.68 34.93
N LYS A 292 -3.45 -7.27 34.25
CA LYS A 292 -4.65 -7.83 34.90
C LYS A 292 -4.35 -9.15 35.64
N PHE A 293 -3.45 -9.96 35.12
CA PHE A 293 -3.05 -11.26 35.67
C PHE A 293 -1.53 -11.32 35.89
N PRO A 294 -0.99 -10.66 36.95
CA PRO A 294 0.45 -10.55 37.17
C PRO A 294 1.18 -11.88 37.34
N SER A 295 0.49 -12.93 37.80
CA SER A 295 1.06 -14.27 37.98
C SER A 295 1.14 -15.09 36.68
N PHE A 296 0.52 -14.64 35.59
CA PHE A 296 0.56 -15.39 34.33
C PHE A 296 1.99 -15.49 33.79
N SER A 297 2.39 -16.72 33.44
CA SER A 297 3.63 -16.98 32.70
C SER A 297 3.49 -16.54 31.24
N PRO A 298 4.60 -16.39 30.49
CA PRO A 298 4.53 -16.14 29.04
C PRO A 298 3.65 -17.15 28.30
N ALA A 299 3.70 -18.43 28.68
CA ALA A 299 2.87 -19.47 28.07
C ALA A 299 1.37 -19.31 28.40
N ALA A 300 1.03 -18.86 29.62
CA ALA A 300 -0.36 -18.58 29.99
C ALA A 300 -0.92 -17.39 29.19
N ILE A 301 -0.12 -16.34 28.97
CA ILE A 301 -0.49 -15.22 28.10
C ILE A 301 -0.67 -15.69 26.66
N ALA A 302 0.27 -16.49 26.14
CA ALA A 302 0.17 -17.07 24.79
C ALA A 302 -1.13 -17.87 24.62
N SER A 303 -1.43 -18.73 25.61
CA SER A 303 -2.63 -19.57 25.60
C SER A 303 -3.89 -18.71 25.60
N ALA A 304 -3.99 -17.72 26.49
CA ALA A 304 -5.15 -16.81 26.54
C ALA A 304 -5.36 -16.10 25.20
N LEU A 305 -4.30 -15.54 24.58
CA LEU A 305 -4.40 -14.87 23.29
C LEU A 305 -4.87 -15.81 22.17
N SER A 306 -4.32 -17.02 22.10
CA SER A 306 -4.63 -17.97 21.04
C SER A 306 -6.01 -18.61 21.17
N THR A 307 -6.43 -18.99 22.38
CA THR A 307 -7.70 -19.71 22.59
C THR A 307 -8.92 -18.79 22.58
N THR A 308 -8.72 -17.48 22.75
CA THR A 308 -9.79 -16.49 22.60
C THR A 308 -9.73 -15.72 21.28
N ALA A 309 -8.84 -16.11 20.35
CA ALA A 309 -8.77 -15.49 19.04
C ALA A 309 -10.02 -15.82 18.22
N CYS A 310 -10.51 -14.85 17.45
CA CYS A 310 -11.60 -15.11 16.52
C CYS A 310 -11.09 -15.81 15.27
N VAL A 311 -11.80 -16.86 14.84
CA VAL A 311 -11.44 -17.68 13.67
C VAL A 311 -12.21 -17.31 12.40
N TYR A 312 -13.16 -16.37 12.51
CA TYR A 312 -14.01 -15.91 11.41
C TYR A 312 -13.80 -14.42 11.12
N ASP A 313 -14.14 -14.01 9.90
CA ASP A 313 -14.30 -12.59 9.60
C ASP A 313 -15.63 -12.05 10.15
N ARG A 314 -15.88 -10.75 9.97
CA ARG A 314 -17.10 -10.10 10.46
C ARG A 314 -18.39 -10.54 9.78
N THR A 315 -18.35 -11.44 8.80
CA THR A 315 -19.58 -12.08 8.31
C THR A 315 -20.18 -13.04 9.34
N VAL A 316 -19.38 -13.48 10.32
CA VAL A 316 -19.82 -14.27 11.48
C VAL A 316 -19.41 -13.52 12.77
N PRO A 317 -20.35 -13.15 13.65
CA PRO A 317 -20.00 -12.45 14.88
C PRO A 317 -19.07 -13.29 15.76
N CYS A 318 -17.96 -12.69 16.19
CA CYS A 318 -17.11 -13.26 17.24
C CYS A 318 -17.83 -13.10 18.58
N TYR A 319 -18.59 -14.11 19.01
CA TYR A 319 -19.12 -14.13 20.37
C TYR A 319 -18.00 -14.52 21.33
N THR A 320 -17.43 -13.54 22.02
CA THR A 320 -16.60 -13.81 23.20
C THR A 320 -17.51 -14.17 24.37
N PHE A 321 -17.32 -15.36 24.95
CA PHE A 321 -17.99 -15.80 26.18
C PHE A 321 -17.57 -14.95 27.39
#